data_AF-A0A9E2IJ57-F1
#
_entry.id   AF-A0A9E2IJ57-F1
#
_cell.length_a   1.000
_cell.length_b   1.000
_cell.length_c   1.000
_cell.angle_alpha   90.00
_cell.angle_beta   90.00
_cell.angle_gamma   90.00
#
_symmetry.space_group_name_H-M   'P 1'
#
loop_
_entity.id
_entity.type
_entity.pdbx_description
1 polymer ?
#
loop_
_entity_poly.entity_id
_entity_poly.type
_entity_poly.pdbx_seq_one_letter_code
_entity_poly.pdbx_strand_id
1 'polypeptide(L)'
;MNVPRATYRIQLHHEFGFQKSKEVVPYLKSLGISHFYASPVFQARKKSMHGYDIVDPNTLNPELGSQEDFLALAGEIKGAGMFWLQDIVPNHMAIDSDNAMLMDVFENGKDSAYAALFDIDWNHMYENLRGRMLVPLLGSFYAEALERGEIRLCYNEKGFNLQYYALMLPLKEGSYVTVLETNIKELERRLAGNNTDLIKLLGIINLFKSLAAQAGDIKQSAQVRHAKSMLWELYQENSEVRAYINENLESLNGTKDDAHSFDNLDALISQQLFRLSFWKVASEEINYRRFFTINELISIRVEELEVFEETHRLIVDM
;
A
#
# COMPACT_ATOMS: atom_id res chain seq x y z
N MET A 1 -0.25 7.08 38.38
CA MET A 1 -0.13 5.78 37.69
C MET A 1 -0.88 4.74 38.50
N ASN A 2 -1.85 4.04 37.89
CA ASN A 2 -2.49 2.89 38.53
C ASN A 2 -1.70 1.63 38.18
N VAL A 3 -1.22 0.91 39.19
CA VAL A 3 -0.44 -0.31 38.97
C VAL A 3 -1.41 -1.45 38.62
N PRO A 4 -1.21 -2.18 37.50
CA PRO A 4 -2.06 -3.31 37.17
C PRO A 4 -2.06 -4.37 38.27
N ARG A 5 -3.27 -4.76 38.70
CA ARG A 5 -3.48 -5.84 39.68
C ARG A 5 -3.67 -7.19 38.98
N ALA A 6 -4.49 -7.19 37.93
CA ALA A 6 -4.71 -8.33 37.05
C ALA A 6 -5.07 -7.81 35.66
N THR A 7 -4.30 -8.23 34.65
CA THR A 7 -4.57 -7.97 33.24
C THR A 7 -5.29 -9.16 32.63
N TYR A 8 -6.23 -8.89 31.71
CA TYR A 8 -6.85 -9.94 30.89
C TYR A 8 -6.67 -9.59 29.42
N ARG A 9 -5.96 -10.45 28.69
CA ARG A 9 -5.66 -10.25 27.27
C ARG A 9 -6.89 -10.51 26.41
N ILE A 10 -7.22 -9.55 25.56
CA ILE A 10 -8.33 -9.62 24.61
C ILE A 10 -7.75 -9.59 23.20
N GLN A 11 -7.99 -10.67 22.46
CA GLN A 11 -7.61 -10.80 21.06
C GLN A 11 -8.73 -10.22 20.20
N LEU A 12 -8.56 -8.98 19.76
CA LEU A 12 -9.50 -8.29 18.89
C LEU A 12 -9.26 -8.69 17.43
N HIS A 13 -10.35 -9.02 16.74
CA HIS A 13 -10.38 -9.29 15.30
C HIS A 13 -11.83 -9.13 14.80
N HIS A 14 -12.06 -9.25 13.49
CA HIS A 14 -13.39 -9.03 12.89
C HIS A 14 -14.52 -9.90 13.47
N GLU A 15 -14.21 -11.07 14.02
CA GLU A 15 -15.22 -11.93 14.67
C GLU A 15 -15.41 -11.62 16.17
N PHE A 16 -14.49 -10.87 16.79
CA PHE A 16 -14.49 -10.46 18.19
C PHE A 16 -14.06 -8.99 18.35
N GLY A 17 -14.82 -8.09 17.71
CA GLY A 17 -14.59 -6.65 17.72
C GLY A 17 -15.04 -5.95 19.01
N PHE A 18 -15.16 -4.63 18.96
CA PHE A 18 -15.46 -3.77 20.11
C PHE A 18 -16.81 -4.08 20.76
N GLN A 19 -17.87 -4.31 19.96
CA GLN A 19 -19.21 -4.61 20.48
C GLN A 19 -19.23 -5.93 21.28
N LYS A 20 -18.68 -7.01 20.72
CA LYS A 20 -18.60 -8.31 21.43
C LYS A 20 -17.67 -8.24 22.63
N SER A 21 -16.58 -7.49 22.53
CA SER A 21 -15.68 -7.24 23.66
C SER A 21 -16.37 -6.50 24.81
N LYS A 22 -17.34 -5.62 24.49
CA LYS A 22 -18.13 -4.91 25.50
C LYS A 22 -19.02 -5.88 26.29
N GLU A 23 -19.61 -6.87 25.62
CA GLU A 23 -20.49 -7.86 26.25
C GLU A 23 -19.80 -8.68 27.35
N VAL A 24 -18.47 -8.88 27.27
CA VAL A 24 -17.72 -9.64 28.28
C VAL A 24 -17.23 -8.78 29.45
N VAL A 25 -17.35 -7.45 29.40
CA VAL A 25 -16.86 -6.55 30.45
C VAL A 25 -17.49 -6.86 31.83
N PRO A 26 -18.80 -7.10 31.98
CA PRO A 26 -19.39 -7.49 33.26
C PRO A 26 -18.81 -8.79 33.85
N TYR A 27 -18.50 -9.76 32.98
CA TYR A 27 -17.85 -11.00 33.37
C TYR A 27 -16.41 -10.75 33.85
N LEU A 28 -15.63 -9.94 33.14
CA LEU A 28 -14.26 -9.62 33.55
C LEU A 28 -14.24 -8.89 34.91
N LYS A 29 -15.21 -8.00 35.14
CA LYS A 29 -15.39 -7.33 36.44
C LYS A 29 -15.68 -8.33 37.55
N SER A 30 -16.61 -9.27 37.34
CA SER A 30 -16.96 -10.27 38.36
C SER A 30 -15.82 -11.24 38.64
N LEU A 31 -14.99 -11.54 37.64
CA LEU A 31 -13.75 -12.31 37.77
C LEU A 31 -12.67 -11.57 38.58
N GLY A 32 -12.81 -10.25 38.77
CA GLY A 32 -11.86 -9.42 39.53
C GLY A 32 -10.70 -8.86 38.70
N ILE A 33 -10.84 -8.85 37.37
CA ILE A 33 -9.87 -8.22 36.47
C ILE A 33 -9.84 -6.72 36.71
N SER A 34 -8.65 -6.10 36.65
CA SER A 34 -8.51 -4.66 36.79
C SER A 34 -8.12 -3.95 35.50
N HIS A 35 -7.49 -4.65 34.55
CA HIS A 35 -7.04 -4.07 33.29
C HIS A 35 -7.49 -4.93 32.10
N PHE A 36 -8.24 -4.30 31.19
CA PHE A 36 -8.56 -4.84 29.87
C PHE A 36 -7.33 -4.64 28.98
N TYR A 37 -6.60 -5.72 28.69
CA TYR A 37 -5.41 -5.67 27.86
C TYR A 37 -5.79 -5.97 26.41
N ALA A 38 -5.98 -4.92 25.62
CA ALA A 38 -6.36 -5.03 24.21
C ALA A 38 -5.16 -5.37 23.32
N SER A 39 -5.35 -6.26 22.34
CA SER A 39 -4.48 -6.37 21.17
C SER A 39 -4.48 -5.08 20.34
N PRO A 40 -3.57 -4.92 19.35
CA PRO A 40 -3.53 -3.72 18.53
C PRO A 40 -4.89 -3.37 17.92
N VAL A 41 -5.24 -2.08 17.96
CA VAL A 41 -6.53 -1.55 17.45
C VAL A 41 -6.38 -0.72 16.17
N PHE A 42 -5.14 -0.53 15.70
CA PHE A 42 -4.81 0.23 14.51
C PHE A 42 -5.17 -0.55 13.25
N GLN A 43 -5.42 0.16 12.15
CA GLN A 43 -5.77 -0.45 10.89
C GLN A 43 -4.66 -1.41 10.45
N ALA A 44 -5.01 -2.68 10.31
CA ALA A 44 -4.15 -3.75 9.85
C ALA A 44 -4.64 -4.27 8.49
N ARG A 45 -3.92 -5.23 7.92
CA ARG A 45 -4.38 -5.91 6.70
C ARG A 45 -5.81 -6.44 6.87
N LYS A 46 -6.57 -6.39 5.78
CA LYS A 46 -7.94 -6.93 5.73
C LYS A 46 -7.98 -8.36 6.25
N LYS A 47 -8.95 -8.66 7.11
CA LYS A 47 -9.14 -9.95 7.78
C LYS A 47 -7.97 -10.39 8.68
N SER A 48 -7.11 -9.47 9.13
CA SER A 48 -6.11 -9.79 10.14
C SER A 48 -6.78 -10.32 11.41
N MET A 49 -6.22 -11.39 11.96
CA MET A 49 -6.71 -12.03 13.19
C MET A 49 -5.95 -11.57 14.44
N HIS A 50 -4.95 -10.69 14.28
CA HIS A 50 -4.04 -10.31 15.36
C HIS A 50 -3.66 -8.82 15.41
N GLY A 51 -3.75 -8.09 14.28
CA GLY A 51 -3.53 -6.63 14.24
C GLY A 51 -2.07 -6.16 14.28
N TYR A 52 -1.10 -7.07 14.17
CA TYR A 52 0.34 -6.73 14.18
C TYR A 52 0.89 -6.33 12.80
N ASP A 53 0.14 -6.62 11.75
CA ASP A 53 0.40 -6.28 10.36
C ASP A 53 -0.28 -4.95 10.00
N ILE A 54 0.12 -3.89 10.71
CA ILE A 54 -0.42 -2.53 10.58
C ILE A 54 -0.19 -1.99 9.16
N VAL A 55 -1.24 -1.41 8.57
CA VAL A 55 -1.17 -0.68 7.30
C VAL A 55 -1.36 0.84 7.50
N ASP A 56 -2.03 1.26 8.58
CA ASP A 56 -2.12 2.66 8.98
C ASP A 56 -2.15 2.78 10.52
N PRO A 57 -1.11 3.35 11.15
CA PRO A 57 -1.05 3.50 12.61
C PRO A 57 -1.98 4.62 13.14
N ASN A 58 -2.53 5.44 12.26
CA ASN A 58 -3.31 6.64 12.61
C ASN A 58 -4.82 6.48 12.40
N THR A 59 -5.26 5.27 12.07
CA THR A 59 -6.67 4.95 11.85
C THR A 59 -7.05 3.74 12.71
N LEU A 60 -8.18 3.83 13.42
CA LEU A 60 -8.75 2.65 14.10
C LEU A 60 -9.16 1.61 13.06
N ASN A 61 -8.89 0.34 13.34
CA ASN A 61 -9.22 -0.73 12.41
C ASN A 61 -10.75 -0.83 12.21
N PRO A 62 -11.26 -0.54 11.00
CA PRO A 62 -12.69 -0.53 10.76
C PRO A 62 -13.32 -1.92 10.88
N GLU A 63 -12.55 -3.00 10.78
CA GLU A 63 -13.05 -4.37 10.99
C GLU A 63 -13.32 -4.69 12.47
N LEU A 64 -12.79 -3.90 13.41
CA LEU A 64 -13.06 -4.07 14.84
C LEU A 64 -14.36 -3.38 15.29
N GLY A 65 -14.88 -2.45 14.50
CA GLY A 65 -16.08 -1.67 14.81
C GLY A 65 -15.88 -0.18 14.55
N SER A 66 -16.93 0.61 14.75
CA SER A 66 -16.86 2.06 14.55
C SER A 66 -16.13 2.78 15.70
N GLN A 67 -15.84 4.07 15.50
CA GLN A 67 -15.33 4.91 16.57
C GLN A 67 -16.32 5.01 17.75
N GLU A 68 -17.63 5.04 17.46
CA GLU A 68 -18.65 4.99 18.51
C GLU A 68 -18.62 3.67 19.29
N ASP A 69 -18.39 2.54 18.62
CA ASP A 69 -18.26 1.24 19.28
C ASP A 69 -17.04 1.20 20.21
N PHE A 70 -15.91 1.76 19.76
CA PHE A 70 -14.70 1.89 20.57
C PHE A 70 -14.96 2.73 21.83
N LEU A 71 -15.57 3.91 21.67
CA LEU A 71 -15.91 4.79 22.79
C LEU A 71 -16.92 4.13 23.75
N ALA A 72 -17.88 3.39 23.22
CA ALA A 72 -18.85 2.65 24.03
C ALA A 72 -18.20 1.53 24.86
N LEU A 73 -17.23 0.81 24.29
CA LEU A 73 -16.43 -0.18 25.01
C LEU A 73 -15.56 0.48 26.09
N ALA A 74 -14.84 1.55 25.76
CA ALA A 74 -14.01 2.28 26.71
C ALA A 74 -14.85 2.82 27.89
N GLY A 75 -16.03 3.35 27.59
CA GLY A 75 -17.01 3.78 28.60
C GLY A 75 -17.48 2.65 29.52
N GLU A 76 -17.77 1.47 28.97
CA GLU A 76 -18.17 0.29 29.75
C GLU A 76 -17.04 -0.19 30.69
N ILE A 77 -15.81 -0.27 30.17
CA ILE A 77 -14.62 -0.65 30.96
C ILE A 77 -14.41 0.33 32.12
N LYS A 78 -14.53 1.63 31.86
CA LYS A 78 -14.43 2.68 32.88
C LYS A 78 -15.57 2.58 33.90
N GLY A 79 -16.80 2.37 33.45
CA GLY A 79 -17.97 2.16 34.33
C GLY A 79 -17.86 0.90 35.19
N ALA A 80 -17.15 -0.12 34.70
CA ALA A 80 -16.81 -1.32 35.46
C ALA A 80 -15.71 -1.09 36.51
N GLY A 81 -15.04 0.06 36.51
CA GLY A 81 -13.90 0.37 37.40
C GLY A 81 -12.59 -0.28 36.95
N MET A 82 -12.51 -0.69 35.69
CA MET A 82 -11.31 -1.27 35.07
C MET A 82 -10.58 -0.21 34.22
N PHE A 83 -9.34 -0.52 33.84
CA PHE A 83 -8.47 0.35 33.05
C PHE A 83 -8.13 -0.29 31.70
N TRP A 84 -7.86 0.53 30.70
CA TRP A 84 -7.40 0.08 29.40
C TRP A 84 -5.88 -0.04 29.38
N LEU A 85 -5.36 -1.16 28.85
CA LEU A 85 -3.95 -1.36 28.53
C LEU A 85 -3.86 -1.69 27.04
N GLN A 86 -3.24 -0.80 26.25
CA GLN A 86 -3.16 -0.95 24.79
C GLN A 86 -1.84 -1.58 24.36
N ASP A 87 -1.92 -2.62 23.52
CA ASP A 87 -0.79 -3.12 22.76
C ASP A 87 -0.50 -2.23 21.55
N ILE A 88 0.78 -1.93 21.30
CA ILE A 88 1.22 -1.06 20.20
C ILE A 88 2.34 -1.72 19.41
N VAL A 89 2.48 -1.36 18.13
CA VAL A 89 3.43 -2.00 17.21
C VAL A 89 4.35 -0.94 16.58
N PRO A 90 5.31 -0.39 17.35
CA PRO A 90 6.14 0.73 16.90
C PRO A 90 7.32 0.31 16.01
N ASN A 91 7.53 -0.98 15.77
CA ASN A 91 8.72 -1.45 15.05
C ASN A 91 8.49 -1.59 13.54
N HIS A 92 7.29 -1.95 13.09
CA HIS A 92 7.07 -2.40 11.72
C HIS A 92 5.64 -2.15 11.23
N MET A 93 5.50 -2.17 9.91
CA MET A 93 4.23 -2.12 9.19
C MET A 93 4.22 -3.19 8.09
N ALA A 94 3.03 -3.51 7.58
CA ALA A 94 2.85 -4.51 6.53
C ALA A 94 3.15 -3.96 5.13
N ILE A 95 3.78 -4.79 4.30
CA ILE A 95 3.84 -4.60 2.85
C ILE A 95 2.50 -5.03 2.27
N ASP A 96 1.60 -4.06 2.10
CA ASP A 96 0.22 -4.27 1.65
C ASP A 96 -0.28 -3.04 0.88
N SER A 97 -1.16 -3.23 -0.10
CA SER A 97 -1.72 -2.15 -0.92
C SER A 97 -2.55 -1.12 -0.16
N ASP A 98 -3.04 -1.47 1.02
CA ASP A 98 -3.72 -0.54 1.92
C ASP A 98 -2.74 0.31 2.75
N ASN A 99 -1.43 0.00 2.75
CA ASN A 99 -0.40 0.82 3.38
C ASN A 99 -0.02 2.01 2.47
N ALA A 100 -0.77 3.10 2.58
CA ALA A 100 -0.60 4.27 1.71
C ALA A 100 0.80 4.90 1.80
N MET A 101 1.42 4.89 2.99
CA MET A 101 2.78 5.40 3.20
C MET A 101 3.81 4.61 2.38
N LEU A 102 3.73 3.28 2.43
CA LEU A 102 4.64 2.42 1.68
C LEU A 102 4.33 2.43 0.17
N MET A 103 3.05 2.54 -0.22
CA MET A 103 2.68 2.69 -1.62
C MET A 103 3.27 3.97 -2.23
N ASP A 104 3.30 5.08 -1.49
CA ASP A 104 3.98 6.30 -1.93
C ASP A 104 5.50 6.10 -2.09
N VAL A 105 6.13 5.29 -1.24
CA VAL A 105 7.55 4.90 -1.40
C VAL A 105 7.76 4.01 -2.64
N PHE A 106 6.85 3.10 -2.96
CA PHE A 106 6.96 2.31 -4.20
C PHE A 106 6.76 3.15 -5.47
N GLU A 107 5.96 4.22 -5.40
CA GLU A 107 5.74 5.14 -6.51
C GLU A 107 6.89 6.13 -6.69
N ASN A 108 7.41 6.72 -5.60
CA ASN A 108 8.35 7.85 -5.64
C ASN A 108 9.77 7.50 -5.13
N GLY A 109 9.99 6.30 -4.60
CA GLY A 109 11.29 5.84 -4.12
C GLY A 109 11.84 6.70 -2.98
N LYS A 110 13.13 7.02 -3.05
CA LYS A 110 13.84 7.86 -2.06
C LYS A 110 13.30 9.30 -1.96
N ASP A 111 12.56 9.75 -2.97
CA ASP A 111 12.00 11.11 -3.04
C ASP A 111 10.59 11.17 -2.42
N SER A 112 10.05 10.03 -1.97
CA SER A 112 8.82 9.96 -1.18
C SER A 112 8.94 10.72 0.14
N ALA A 113 7.87 11.40 0.54
CA ALA A 113 7.77 12.01 1.88
C ALA A 113 7.85 10.97 3.01
N TYR A 114 7.58 9.70 2.70
CA TYR A 114 7.63 8.58 3.64
C TYR A 114 8.89 7.73 3.51
N ALA A 115 9.84 8.10 2.63
CA ALA A 115 11.07 7.32 2.43
C ALA A 115 11.90 7.19 3.72
N ALA A 116 11.93 8.24 4.55
CA ALA A 116 12.64 8.25 5.83
C ALA A 116 11.92 7.47 6.94
N LEU A 117 10.62 7.16 6.77
CA LEU A 117 9.82 6.41 7.73
C LEU A 117 10.29 4.96 7.83
N PHE A 118 10.66 4.36 6.70
CA PHE A 118 11.06 2.96 6.61
C PHE A 118 12.58 2.80 6.62
N ASP A 119 13.04 1.68 7.17
CA ASP A 119 14.46 1.33 7.22
C ASP A 119 14.88 0.60 5.94
N ILE A 120 15.20 1.37 4.90
CA ILE A 120 15.57 0.90 3.55
C ILE A 120 17.00 1.30 3.22
N ASP A 121 17.82 0.33 2.82
CA ASP A 121 19.12 0.56 2.20
C ASP A 121 18.96 0.81 0.70
N TRP A 122 19.00 2.09 0.33
CA TRP A 122 18.91 2.55 -1.06
C TRP A 122 20.20 2.33 -1.86
N ASN A 123 21.34 2.06 -1.21
CA ASN A 123 22.64 1.92 -1.85
C ASN A 123 23.12 0.46 -1.87
N HIS A 124 22.26 -0.42 -2.40
CA HIS A 124 22.51 -1.84 -2.45
C HIS A 124 23.76 -2.21 -3.29
N MET A 125 24.43 -3.31 -2.92
CA MET A 125 25.63 -3.80 -3.62
C MET A 125 25.33 -4.25 -5.05
N TYR A 126 24.16 -4.89 -5.27
CA TYR A 126 23.68 -5.25 -6.60
C TYR A 126 23.16 -4.02 -7.36
N GLU A 127 23.73 -3.78 -8.54
CA GLU A 127 23.44 -2.61 -9.37
C GLU A 127 21.96 -2.51 -9.75
N ASN A 128 21.30 -3.63 -10.01
CA ASN A 128 19.88 -3.71 -10.35
C ASN A 128 18.93 -3.40 -9.16
N LEU A 129 19.45 -3.25 -7.94
CA LEU A 129 18.71 -2.86 -6.73
C LEU A 129 19.08 -1.46 -6.22
N ARG A 130 20.09 -0.80 -6.78
CA ARG A 130 20.45 0.57 -6.39
C ARG A 130 19.28 1.52 -6.67
N GLY A 131 18.88 2.26 -5.65
CA GLY A 131 17.74 3.18 -5.71
C GLY A 131 16.37 2.48 -5.83
N ARG A 132 16.29 1.18 -5.58
CA ARG A 132 15.03 0.40 -5.64
C ARG A 132 14.81 -0.39 -4.37
N MET A 133 13.56 -0.64 -4.03
CA MET A 133 13.19 -1.55 -2.94
C MET A 133 12.93 -2.97 -3.46
N LEU A 134 13.52 -3.99 -2.84
CA LEU A 134 13.20 -5.38 -3.14
C LEU A 134 11.79 -5.71 -2.63
N VAL A 135 10.99 -6.41 -3.44
CA VAL A 135 9.68 -6.97 -3.04
C VAL A 135 9.72 -8.49 -3.24
N PRO A 136 10.26 -9.24 -2.27
CA PRO A 136 10.45 -10.69 -2.39
C PRO A 136 9.18 -11.44 -1.96
N LEU A 137 8.10 -11.26 -2.71
CA LEU A 137 6.77 -11.81 -2.42
C LEU A 137 6.26 -12.76 -3.51
N LEU A 138 7.00 -12.96 -4.61
CA LEU A 138 6.59 -13.89 -5.65
C LEU A 138 6.71 -15.34 -5.16
N GLY A 139 5.75 -16.18 -5.53
CA GLY A 139 5.73 -17.61 -5.26
C GLY A 139 6.67 -18.45 -6.14
N SER A 140 7.20 -17.87 -7.22
CA SER A 140 8.12 -18.46 -8.19
C SER A 140 9.15 -17.43 -8.65
N PHE A 141 10.06 -17.83 -9.56
CA PHE A 141 10.98 -16.89 -10.19
C PHE A 141 10.22 -15.85 -11.03
N TYR A 142 10.76 -14.63 -11.10
CA TYR A 142 10.13 -13.50 -11.77
C TYR A 142 9.67 -13.80 -13.20
N ALA A 143 10.55 -14.37 -14.04
CA ALA A 143 10.22 -14.72 -15.42
C ALA A 143 9.04 -15.72 -15.51
N GLU A 144 9.02 -16.73 -14.63
CA GLU A 144 7.92 -17.70 -14.59
C GLU A 144 6.60 -17.06 -14.14
N ALA A 145 6.64 -16.19 -13.13
CA ALA A 145 5.45 -15.48 -12.65
C ALA A 145 4.89 -14.54 -13.72
N LEU A 146 5.77 -13.89 -14.48
CA LEU A 146 5.42 -13.02 -15.61
C LEU A 146 4.76 -13.81 -16.74
N GLU A 147 5.43 -14.86 -17.24
CA GLU A 147 4.93 -15.69 -18.37
C GLU A 147 3.63 -16.46 -18.05
N ARG A 148 3.38 -16.74 -16.76
CA ARG A 148 2.10 -17.31 -16.30
C ARG A 148 0.97 -16.30 -16.22
N GLY A 149 1.25 -15.01 -16.42
CA GLY A 149 0.29 -13.91 -16.26
C GLY A 149 -0.14 -13.70 -14.81
N GLU A 150 0.69 -14.11 -13.83
CA GLU A 150 0.41 -13.87 -12.41
C GLU A 150 0.69 -12.41 -12.03
N ILE A 151 1.64 -11.77 -12.74
CA ILE A 151 1.92 -10.33 -12.66
C ILE A 151 1.16 -9.65 -13.80
N ARG A 152 0.28 -8.70 -13.47
CA ARG A 152 -0.56 -8.02 -14.44
C ARG A 152 -0.52 -6.51 -14.26
N LEU A 153 -0.43 -5.76 -15.35
CA LEU A 153 -0.71 -4.34 -15.38
C LEU A 153 -2.23 -4.11 -15.35
N CYS A 154 -2.68 -3.34 -14.37
CA CYS A 154 -4.08 -3.01 -14.14
C CYS A 154 -4.25 -1.48 -14.04
N TYR A 155 -5.49 -1.00 -14.19
CA TYR A 155 -5.85 0.41 -14.02
C TYR A 155 -7.10 0.55 -13.16
N ASN A 156 -7.06 1.44 -12.16
CA ASN A 156 -8.17 1.75 -11.27
C ASN A 156 -8.13 3.23 -10.83
N GLU A 157 -8.96 3.62 -9.87
CA GLU A 157 -9.06 4.99 -9.35
C GLU A 157 -7.77 5.52 -8.71
N LYS A 158 -6.88 4.63 -8.24
CA LYS A 158 -5.55 4.99 -7.73
C LYS A 158 -4.50 5.10 -8.85
N GLY A 159 -4.85 4.70 -10.07
CA GLY A 159 -4.02 4.76 -11.27
C GLY A 159 -3.54 3.41 -11.79
N PHE A 160 -2.49 3.42 -12.61
CA PHE A 160 -1.87 2.19 -13.11
C PHE A 160 -1.11 1.50 -11.98
N ASN A 161 -1.24 0.18 -11.92
CA ASN A 161 -0.57 -0.64 -10.92
C ASN A 161 -0.15 -2.01 -11.49
N LEU A 162 0.90 -2.57 -10.92
CA LEU A 162 1.26 -3.97 -11.09
C LEU A 162 0.57 -4.79 -10.01
N GLN A 163 -0.30 -5.70 -10.45
CA GLN A 163 -1.04 -6.62 -9.60
C GLN A 163 -0.35 -7.98 -9.57
N TYR A 164 -0.10 -8.49 -8.38
CA TYR A 164 0.27 -9.88 -8.09
C TYR A 164 -0.70 -10.45 -7.05
N TYR A 165 -1.68 -11.23 -7.49
CA TYR A 165 -2.84 -11.64 -6.68
C TYR A 165 -3.54 -10.43 -6.02
N ALA A 166 -3.52 -10.35 -4.69
CA ALA A 166 -4.15 -9.26 -3.93
C ALA A 166 -3.25 -8.01 -3.83
N LEU A 167 -1.94 -8.16 -4.03
CA LEU A 167 -1.00 -7.05 -3.95
C LEU A 167 -1.05 -6.23 -5.24
N MET A 168 -1.33 -4.95 -5.11
CA MET A 168 -1.25 -3.92 -6.14
C MET A 168 -0.15 -2.94 -5.76
N LEU A 169 0.86 -2.81 -6.62
CA LEU A 169 1.97 -1.87 -6.49
C LEU A 169 1.82 -0.74 -7.52
N PRO A 170 1.89 0.54 -7.13
CA PRO A 170 1.71 1.65 -8.06
C PRO A 170 2.83 1.70 -9.08
N LEU A 171 2.51 2.14 -10.30
CA LEU A 171 3.55 2.51 -11.27
C LEU A 171 4.18 3.85 -10.87
N LYS A 172 5.49 3.98 -11.09
CA LYS A 172 6.15 5.29 -11.05
C LYS A 172 5.54 6.22 -12.11
N GLU A 173 5.48 7.50 -11.82
CA GLU A 173 4.83 8.53 -12.63
C GLU A 173 5.35 8.59 -14.06
N GLY A 174 6.67 8.48 -14.27
CA GLY A 174 7.25 8.52 -15.62
C GLY A 174 6.87 7.32 -16.50
N SER A 175 6.50 6.20 -15.90
CA SER A 175 6.13 4.98 -16.63
C SER A 175 4.68 5.00 -17.15
N TYR A 176 3.86 5.95 -16.71
CA TYR A 176 2.53 6.19 -17.29
C TYR A 176 2.61 6.51 -18.78
N VAL A 177 3.65 7.24 -19.19
CA VAL A 177 3.85 7.63 -20.59
C VAL A 177 4.00 6.39 -21.47
N THR A 178 4.74 5.37 -21.03
CA THR A 178 4.90 4.09 -21.75
C THR A 178 3.55 3.43 -22.02
N VAL A 179 2.67 3.38 -21.00
CA VAL A 179 1.34 2.77 -21.13
C VAL A 179 0.42 3.60 -22.02
N LEU A 180 0.41 4.92 -21.83
CA LEU A 180 -0.52 5.83 -22.51
C LEU A 180 -0.13 6.16 -23.95
N GLU A 181 1.14 6.04 -24.34
CA GLU A 181 1.59 6.25 -25.73
C GLU A 181 1.57 4.97 -26.58
N THR A 182 1.40 3.81 -25.94
CA THR A 182 1.24 2.53 -26.65
C THR A 182 0.07 2.65 -27.62
N ASN A 183 0.27 2.36 -28.91
CA ASN A 183 -0.77 2.44 -29.94
C ASN A 183 -1.47 3.81 -30.11
N ILE A 184 -0.88 4.93 -29.67
CA ILE A 184 -1.53 6.26 -29.72
C ILE A 184 -2.03 6.67 -31.11
N LYS A 185 -1.30 6.28 -32.18
CA LYS A 185 -1.70 6.55 -33.57
C LYS A 185 -3.02 5.88 -33.96
N GLU A 186 -3.36 4.75 -33.33
CA GLU A 186 -4.65 4.09 -33.53
C GLU A 186 -5.78 4.91 -32.91
N LEU A 187 -5.57 5.42 -31.69
CA LEU A 187 -6.52 6.31 -31.04
C LEU A 187 -6.74 7.60 -31.83
N GLU A 188 -5.66 8.22 -32.33
CA GLU A 188 -5.73 9.42 -33.18
C GLU A 188 -6.59 9.18 -34.43
N ARG A 189 -6.52 7.98 -35.03
CA ARG A 189 -7.37 7.60 -36.16
C ARG A 189 -8.84 7.40 -35.76
N ARG A 190 -9.11 6.76 -34.61
CA ARG A 190 -10.48 6.53 -34.11
C ARG A 190 -11.18 7.83 -33.70
N LEU A 191 -10.44 8.74 -33.07
CA LEU A 191 -10.95 10.03 -32.57
C LEU A 191 -10.80 11.19 -33.56
N ALA A 192 -10.48 10.94 -34.83
CA ALA A 192 -10.25 11.97 -35.85
C ALA A 192 -11.41 12.98 -36.06
N GLY A 193 -12.59 12.75 -35.48
CA GLY A 193 -13.73 13.68 -35.45
C GLY A 193 -14.10 14.23 -34.08
N ASN A 194 -13.49 13.78 -32.97
CA ASN A 194 -13.86 14.18 -31.59
C ASN A 194 -12.61 14.67 -30.83
N ASN A 195 -12.16 15.89 -31.18
CA ASN A 195 -10.86 16.42 -30.79
C ASN A 195 -10.69 16.73 -29.30
N THR A 196 -11.75 17.07 -28.56
CA THR A 196 -11.59 17.62 -27.20
C THR A 196 -11.01 16.59 -26.22
N ASP A 197 -11.48 15.35 -26.25
CA ASP A 197 -11.04 14.32 -25.30
C ASP A 197 -9.66 13.75 -25.67
N LEU A 198 -9.34 13.67 -26.97
CA LEU A 198 -7.97 13.39 -27.42
C LEU A 198 -7.01 14.49 -26.96
N ILE A 199 -7.38 15.77 -27.06
CA ILE A 199 -6.58 16.88 -26.55
C ILE A 199 -6.39 16.77 -25.03
N LYS A 200 -7.45 16.42 -24.27
CA LYS A 200 -7.34 16.20 -22.82
C LYS A 200 -6.35 15.08 -22.51
N LEU A 201 -6.46 13.93 -23.18
CA LEU A 201 -5.55 12.80 -22.97
C LEU A 201 -4.11 13.17 -23.30
N LEU A 202 -3.87 13.81 -24.45
CA LEU A 202 -2.54 14.29 -24.84
C LEU A 202 -1.98 15.32 -23.84
N GLY A 203 -2.84 16.17 -23.29
CA GLY A 203 -2.51 17.09 -22.20
C GLY A 203 -2.05 16.35 -20.94
N ILE A 204 -2.78 15.29 -20.54
CA ILE A 204 -2.42 14.44 -19.40
C ILE A 204 -1.09 13.70 -19.66
N ILE A 205 -0.87 13.17 -20.86
CA ILE A 205 0.39 12.51 -21.25
C ILE A 205 1.56 13.50 -21.14
N ASN A 206 1.40 14.72 -21.65
CA ASN A 206 2.42 15.75 -21.56
C ASN A 206 2.68 16.19 -20.11
N LEU A 207 1.66 16.21 -19.26
CA LEU A 207 1.83 16.45 -17.83
C LEU A 207 2.71 15.36 -17.19
N PHE A 208 2.44 14.07 -17.44
CA PHE A 208 3.31 12.98 -16.95
C PHE A 208 4.74 13.09 -17.48
N LYS A 209 4.93 13.45 -18.76
CA LYS A 209 6.28 13.71 -19.32
C LYS A 209 7.01 14.84 -18.59
N SER A 210 6.32 15.95 -18.32
CA SER A 210 6.88 17.09 -17.60
C SER A 210 7.24 16.71 -16.17
N LEU A 211 6.39 15.94 -15.50
CA LEU A 211 6.62 15.48 -14.12
C LEU A 211 7.84 14.56 -14.08
N ALA A 212 7.95 13.60 -15.01
CA ALA A 212 9.09 12.69 -15.09
C ALA A 212 10.44 13.42 -15.32
N ALA A 213 10.43 14.58 -16.00
CA ALA A 213 11.62 15.38 -16.24
C ALA A 213 12.05 16.23 -15.01
N GLN A 214 11.17 16.41 -14.03
CA GLN A 214 11.37 17.28 -12.86
C GLN A 214 11.47 16.51 -11.54
N ALA A 215 11.84 15.22 -11.60
CA ALA A 215 11.82 14.31 -10.45
C ALA A 215 12.52 14.87 -9.20
N GLY A 216 11.83 14.83 -8.04
CA GLY A 216 12.43 15.03 -6.71
C GLY A 216 11.82 16.13 -5.81
N ASP A 217 10.67 16.74 -6.15
CA ASP A 217 10.01 17.77 -5.31
C ASP A 217 8.69 17.24 -4.72
N ILE A 218 8.41 17.48 -3.44
CA ILE A 218 7.13 17.15 -2.77
C ILE A 218 5.92 17.73 -3.53
N LYS A 219 6.07 18.90 -4.18
CA LYS A 219 5.01 19.48 -5.03
C LYS A 219 4.62 18.58 -6.20
N GLN A 220 5.52 17.72 -6.66
CA GLN A 220 5.29 16.75 -7.72
C GLN A 220 4.24 15.72 -7.32
N SER A 221 4.23 15.23 -6.07
CA SER A 221 3.28 14.22 -5.59
C SER A 221 1.82 14.70 -5.70
N ALA A 222 1.55 15.98 -5.38
CA ALA A 222 0.23 16.57 -5.57
C ALA A 222 -0.18 16.68 -7.05
N GLN A 223 0.76 17.05 -7.93
CA GLN A 223 0.53 17.13 -9.37
C GLN A 223 0.31 15.76 -10.01
N VAL A 224 1.04 14.73 -9.57
CA VAL A 224 0.84 13.33 -9.97
C VAL A 224 -0.56 12.85 -9.58
N ARG A 225 -0.99 13.08 -8.34
CA ARG A 225 -2.37 12.76 -7.91
C ARG A 225 -3.41 13.45 -8.78
N HIS A 226 -3.23 14.74 -9.07
CA HIS A 226 -4.14 15.48 -9.94
C HIS A 226 -4.18 14.91 -11.36
N ALA A 227 -3.03 14.58 -11.96
CA ALA A 227 -2.94 13.94 -13.27
C ALA A 227 -3.66 12.59 -13.30
N LYS A 228 -3.50 11.77 -12.26
CA LYS A 228 -4.21 10.49 -12.09
C LYS A 228 -5.72 10.69 -12.00
N SER A 229 -6.18 11.68 -11.23
CA SER A 229 -7.62 11.98 -11.11
C SER A 229 -8.24 12.42 -12.44
N MET A 230 -7.56 13.31 -13.19
CA MET A 230 -8.02 13.71 -14.53
C MET A 230 -8.07 12.52 -15.50
N LEU A 231 -7.06 11.64 -15.47
CA LEU A 231 -7.06 10.43 -16.29
C LEU A 231 -8.21 9.49 -15.93
N TRP A 232 -8.49 9.32 -14.63
CA TRP A 232 -9.56 8.47 -14.15
C TRP A 232 -10.94 8.99 -14.55
N GLU A 233 -11.17 10.30 -14.40
CA GLU A 233 -12.39 10.96 -14.88
C GLU A 233 -12.59 10.72 -16.37
N LEU A 234 -11.54 10.95 -17.18
CA LEU A 234 -11.60 10.73 -18.62
C LEU A 234 -11.88 9.26 -19.00
N TYR A 235 -11.27 8.31 -18.29
CA TYR A 235 -11.51 6.88 -18.46
C TYR A 235 -12.97 6.48 -18.12
N GLN A 236 -13.58 7.13 -17.13
CA GLN A 236 -14.97 6.85 -16.75
C GLN A 236 -15.96 7.46 -17.74
N GLU A 237 -15.70 8.67 -18.20
CA GLU A 237 -16.64 9.44 -19.04
C GLU A 237 -16.58 9.08 -20.53
N ASN A 238 -15.41 8.70 -21.06
CA ASN A 238 -15.24 8.48 -22.50
C ASN A 238 -14.99 6.99 -22.82
N SER A 239 -15.93 6.39 -23.57
CA SER A 239 -15.86 4.96 -23.95
C SER A 239 -14.69 4.61 -24.88
N GLU A 240 -14.28 5.52 -25.76
CA GLU A 240 -13.17 5.30 -26.69
C GLU A 240 -11.82 5.38 -25.96
N VAL A 241 -11.66 6.35 -25.04
CA VAL A 241 -10.45 6.42 -24.18
C VAL A 241 -10.38 5.20 -23.27
N ARG A 242 -11.51 4.77 -22.71
CA ARG A 242 -11.59 3.54 -21.92
C ARG A 242 -11.19 2.31 -22.73
N ALA A 243 -11.76 2.15 -23.94
CA ALA A 243 -11.43 1.04 -24.82
C ALA A 243 -9.93 1.05 -25.18
N TYR A 244 -9.38 2.21 -25.52
CA TYR A 244 -7.97 2.39 -25.80
C TYR A 244 -7.05 2.00 -24.64
N ILE A 245 -7.35 2.49 -23.42
CA ILE A 245 -6.55 2.13 -22.24
C ILE A 245 -6.65 0.61 -21.99
N ASN A 246 -7.84 0.02 -22.10
CA ASN A 246 -8.01 -1.43 -21.90
C ASN A 246 -7.28 -2.26 -22.95
N GLU A 247 -7.31 -1.87 -24.23
CA GLU A 247 -6.54 -2.51 -25.31
C GLU A 247 -5.04 -2.42 -25.06
N ASN A 248 -4.55 -1.28 -24.56
CA ASN A 248 -3.13 -1.14 -24.18
C ASN A 248 -2.78 -2.04 -23.00
N LEU A 249 -3.64 -2.14 -21.98
CA LEU A 249 -3.45 -3.06 -20.87
C LEU A 249 -3.40 -4.52 -21.34
N GLU A 250 -4.32 -4.94 -22.22
CA GLU A 250 -4.34 -6.29 -22.79
C GLU A 250 -3.07 -6.57 -23.60
N SER A 251 -2.68 -5.63 -24.48
CA SER A 251 -1.47 -5.74 -25.29
C SER A 251 -0.20 -5.83 -24.45
N LEU A 252 -0.09 -5.04 -23.37
CA LEU A 252 1.08 -5.05 -22.50
C LEU A 252 1.12 -6.30 -21.62
N ASN A 253 -0.03 -6.80 -21.15
CA ASN A 253 -0.09 -7.98 -20.29
C ASN A 253 0.33 -9.29 -20.95
N GLY A 254 0.64 -9.28 -22.25
CA GLY A 254 1.11 -10.45 -22.98
C GLY A 254 0.02 -11.50 -23.18
N THR A 255 0.41 -12.56 -23.87
CA THR A 255 -0.39 -13.74 -24.15
C THR A 255 0.32 -14.96 -23.58
N LYS A 256 -0.42 -15.75 -22.79
CA LYS A 256 0.12 -17.00 -22.24
C LYS A 256 0.65 -17.90 -23.36
N ASP A 257 1.76 -18.58 -23.09
CA ASP A 257 2.49 -19.45 -24.03
C ASP A 257 3.24 -18.71 -25.16
N ASP A 258 3.28 -17.38 -25.14
CA ASP A 258 4.16 -16.55 -25.98
C ASP A 258 5.07 -15.68 -25.10
N ALA A 259 6.28 -16.15 -24.82
CA ALA A 259 7.21 -15.44 -23.93
C ALA A 259 7.56 -14.02 -24.41
N HIS A 260 7.72 -13.82 -25.73
CA HIS A 260 8.07 -12.52 -26.31
C HIS A 260 6.93 -11.50 -26.19
N SER A 261 5.69 -11.94 -26.01
CA SER A 261 4.58 -11.04 -25.78
C SER A 261 4.69 -10.27 -24.45
N PHE A 262 5.50 -10.76 -23.50
CA PHE A 262 5.74 -10.12 -22.21
C PHE A 262 6.89 -9.10 -22.22
N ASP A 263 7.67 -9.00 -23.31
CA ASP A 263 8.87 -8.14 -23.39
C ASP A 263 8.55 -6.67 -23.05
N ASN A 264 7.38 -6.18 -23.47
CA ASN A 264 6.95 -4.80 -23.17
C ASN A 264 6.57 -4.59 -21.70
N LEU A 265 5.93 -5.59 -21.07
CA LEU A 265 5.63 -5.53 -19.65
C LEU A 265 6.89 -5.69 -18.81
N ASP A 266 7.82 -6.57 -19.21
CA ASP A 266 9.13 -6.67 -18.55
C ASP A 266 9.89 -5.35 -18.60
N ALA A 267 9.92 -4.69 -19.76
CA ALA A 267 10.52 -3.37 -19.92
C ALA A 267 9.84 -2.31 -19.04
N LEU A 268 8.51 -2.39 -18.86
CA LEU A 268 7.76 -1.51 -17.98
C LEU A 268 8.06 -1.78 -16.49
N ILE A 269 8.08 -3.05 -16.06
CA ILE A 269 8.41 -3.46 -14.69
C ILE A 269 9.85 -3.06 -14.36
N SER A 270 10.77 -3.21 -15.30
CA SER A 270 12.18 -2.85 -15.15
C SER A 270 12.41 -1.35 -14.93
N GLN A 271 11.43 -0.50 -15.20
CA GLN A 271 11.50 0.93 -14.91
C GLN A 271 11.14 1.27 -13.46
N GLN A 272 10.45 0.39 -12.72
CA GLN A 272 9.87 0.72 -11.42
C GLN A 272 10.92 0.93 -10.33
N LEU A 273 10.53 1.62 -9.25
CA LEU A 273 11.37 1.90 -8.07
C LEU A 273 11.37 0.74 -7.06
N PHE A 274 10.82 -0.40 -7.48
CA PHE A 274 10.89 -1.66 -6.77
C PHE A 274 11.28 -2.79 -7.72
N ARG A 275 11.71 -3.91 -7.14
CA ARG A 275 12.05 -5.14 -7.86
C ARG A 275 11.30 -6.32 -7.27
N LEU A 276 10.36 -6.87 -8.03
CA LEU A 276 9.69 -8.12 -7.69
C LEU A 276 10.68 -9.29 -7.76
N SER A 277 10.64 -10.19 -6.79
CA SER A 277 11.50 -11.37 -6.77
C SER A 277 10.87 -12.55 -6.04
N PHE A 278 11.41 -13.74 -6.29
CA PHE A 278 11.04 -14.96 -5.59
C PHE A 278 11.33 -14.83 -4.09
N TRP A 279 10.36 -15.19 -3.24
CA TRP A 279 10.46 -14.97 -1.80
C TRP A 279 11.71 -15.56 -1.13
N LYS A 280 12.27 -16.65 -1.69
CA LYS A 280 13.48 -17.30 -1.15
C LYS A 280 14.75 -16.47 -1.32
N VAL A 281 14.77 -15.51 -2.24
CA VAL A 281 15.93 -14.65 -2.50
C VAL A 281 16.13 -13.61 -1.38
N ALA A 282 15.12 -13.38 -0.54
CA ALA A 282 15.16 -12.44 0.57
C ALA A 282 16.23 -12.73 1.65
N SER A 283 16.80 -13.93 1.69
CA SER A 283 17.90 -14.23 2.62
C SER A 283 19.21 -13.54 2.23
N GLU A 284 19.37 -13.16 0.97
CA GLU A 284 20.64 -12.65 0.43
C GLU A 284 20.52 -11.23 -0.13
N GLU A 285 19.39 -10.87 -0.74
CA GLU A 285 19.27 -9.60 -1.49
C GLU A 285 18.38 -8.54 -0.80
N ILE A 286 17.82 -8.84 0.36
CA ILE A 286 16.87 -7.92 0.99
C ILE A 286 17.55 -6.62 1.44
N ASN A 287 16.96 -5.49 1.06
CA ASN A 287 17.53 -4.18 1.31
C ASN A 287 16.66 -3.32 2.24
N TYR A 288 15.89 -3.94 3.12
CA TYR A 288 15.19 -3.26 4.19
C TYR A 288 15.18 -4.11 5.45
N ARG A 289 15.12 -3.47 6.62
CA ARG A 289 15.03 -4.20 7.88
C ARG A 289 13.63 -4.78 8.04
N ARG A 290 13.55 -6.08 8.34
CA ARG A 290 12.30 -6.80 8.61
C ARG A 290 12.01 -6.97 10.09
N PHE A 291 10.77 -7.31 10.40
CA PHE A 291 10.48 -8.02 11.66
C PHE A 291 10.87 -9.50 11.53
N PHE A 292 11.94 -9.90 12.21
CA PHE A 292 12.57 -11.21 12.06
C PHE A 292 12.86 -11.54 10.57
N THR A 293 12.36 -12.66 10.08
CA THR A 293 12.51 -13.13 8.70
C THR A 293 11.20 -13.04 7.91
N ILE A 294 10.23 -12.24 8.36
CA ILE A 294 8.92 -12.09 7.71
C ILE A 294 9.05 -11.00 6.63
N ASN A 295 8.97 -11.41 5.36
CA ASN A 295 9.15 -10.50 4.21
C ASN A 295 8.03 -9.46 4.11
N GLU A 296 6.85 -9.79 4.61
CA GLU A 296 5.66 -8.94 4.56
C GLU A 296 5.68 -7.83 5.62
N LEU A 297 6.68 -7.77 6.50
CA LEU A 297 6.76 -6.78 7.57
C LEU A 297 8.04 -5.96 7.45
N ILE A 298 7.90 -4.71 6.99
CA ILE A 298 8.99 -3.73 6.88
C ILE A 298 9.10 -2.91 8.15
N SER A 299 10.31 -2.69 8.62
CA SER A 299 10.54 -1.93 9.85
C SER A 299 10.50 -0.43 9.63
N ILE A 300 10.04 0.27 10.66
CA ILE A 300 10.02 1.72 10.72
C ILE A 300 11.18 2.23 11.58
N ARG A 301 11.62 3.46 11.30
CA ARG A 301 12.72 4.16 11.98
C ARG A 301 12.20 5.01 13.15
N VAL A 302 11.56 4.35 14.11
CA VAL A 302 10.88 5.01 15.24
C VAL A 302 11.84 5.79 16.16
N GLU A 303 13.14 5.57 16.04
CA GLU A 303 14.18 6.38 16.67
C GLU A 303 14.23 7.83 16.18
N GLU A 304 13.73 8.10 14.98
CA GLU A 304 13.61 9.46 14.43
C GLU A 304 12.35 10.14 14.98
N LEU A 305 12.50 11.35 15.54
CA LEU A 305 11.40 12.02 16.24
C LEU A 305 10.18 12.28 15.34
N GLU A 306 10.40 12.69 14.08
CA GLU A 306 9.31 12.92 13.12
C GLU A 306 8.53 11.64 12.80
N VAL A 307 9.24 10.50 12.74
CA VAL A 307 8.61 9.19 12.55
C VAL A 307 7.83 8.78 13.78
N PHE A 308 8.41 8.96 14.98
CA PHE A 308 7.72 8.71 16.24
C PHE A 308 6.42 9.52 16.34
N GLU A 309 6.48 10.83 16.10
CA GLU A 309 5.32 11.73 16.16
C GLU A 309 4.26 11.34 15.13
N GLU A 310 4.65 11.04 13.90
CA GLU A 310 3.69 10.66 12.85
C GLU A 310 3.01 9.32 13.15
N THR A 311 3.73 8.31 13.65
CA THR A 311 3.15 6.97 13.88
C THR A 311 2.48 6.80 15.24
N HIS A 312 2.64 7.77 16.17
CA HIS A 312 2.02 7.72 17.50
C HIS A 312 0.88 8.71 17.70
N ARG A 313 0.49 9.48 16.67
CA ARG A 313 -0.56 10.50 16.79
C ARG A 313 -1.87 9.94 17.37
N LEU A 314 -2.40 8.86 16.77
CA LEU A 314 -3.65 8.28 17.25
C LEU A 314 -3.56 7.75 18.68
N ILE A 315 -2.49 7.04 19.04
CA ILE A 315 -2.36 6.45 20.39
C ILE A 315 -2.20 7.52 21.48
N VAL A 316 -1.61 8.67 21.17
CA VAL A 316 -1.51 9.79 22.11
C VAL A 316 -2.87 10.47 22.34
N ASP A 317 -3.72 10.50 21.31
CA ASP A 317 -5.06 11.11 21.38
C ASP A 317 -6.12 10.23 22.09
N MET A 318 -5.86 8.93 22.23
CA MET A 318 -6.76 7.92 22.84
C MET A 318 -6.82 7.99 24.37
#